data_AF-A0A6G3DM88-F1
#
_entry.id   AF-A0A6G3DM88-F1
#
_cell.length_a   1.000
_cell.length_b   1.000
_cell.length_c   1.000
_cell.angle_alpha   90.00
_cell.angle_beta   90.00
_cell.angle_gamma   90.00
#
_symmetry.space_group_name_H-M   'P 1'
#
loop_
_entity.id
_entity.type
_entity.pdbx_description
1 polymer ?
#
loop_
_entity_poly.entity_id
_entity_poly.type
_entity_poly.pdbx_seq_one_letter_code
_entity_poly.pdbx_strand_id
1 'polypeptide(L)'
;AATAPAPAPAHPAAGATAAAAPDIPIANVKAHLSQLQSIATANGGNRAHGRAGYQASLNYVKAKLDAAGFTTRVQQFSASGRTG
;
A
#
# COMPACT_ATOMS: atom_id res chain seq x y z
N ALA A 1 -17.57 42.34 -15.50
CA ALA A 1 -18.34 41.60 -14.48
C ALA A 1 -17.72 40.21 -14.33
N ALA A 2 -17.27 39.84 -13.13
CA ALA A 2 -16.61 38.56 -12.85
C ALA A 2 -17.62 37.60 -12.19
N THR A 3 -17.82 36.44 -12.78
CA THR A 3 -18.72 35.39 -12.28
C THR A 3 -18.00 34.56 -11.23
N ALA A 4 -18.58 34.40 -10.04
CA ALA A 4 -18.03 33.59 -8.95
C ALA A 4 -18.25 32.07 -9.19
N PRO A 5 -17.34 31.20 -8.74
CA PRO A 5 -17.50 29.74 -8.85
C PRO A 5 -18.52 29.21 -7.84
N ALA A 6 -19.29 28.18 -8.25
CA ALA A 6 -20.26 27.49 -7.41
C ALA A 6 -19.58 26.57 -6.36
N PRO A 7 -20.19 26.38 -5.17
CA PRO A 7 -19.62 25.51 -4.14
C PRO A 7 -19.73 24.04 -4.53
N ALA A 8 -18.66 23.28 -4.33
CA ALA A 8 -18.62 21.83 -4.52
C ALA A 8 -19.41 21.11 -3.41
N PRO A 9 -20.03 19.95 -3.70
CA PRO A 9 -20.74 19.18 -2.69
C PRO A 9 -19.75 18.66 -1.63
N ALA A 10 -20.04 18.95 -0.36
CA ALA A 10 -19.28 18.41 0.76
C ALA A 10 -19.54 16.90 0.89
N HIS A 11 -18.48 16.10 0.87
CA HIS A 11 -18.58 14.68 1.20
C HIS A 11 -18.96 14.54 2.68
N PRO A 12 -19.94 13.69 3.03
CA PRO A 12 -20.24 13.41 4.43
C PRO A 12 -18.97 12.84 5.06
N ALA A 13 -18.46 13.54 6.09
CA ALA A 13 -17.44 12.98 6.95
C ALA A 13 -18.07 11.78 7.65
N ALA A 14 -17.79 10.59 7.13
CA ALA A 14 -18.10 9.34 7.81
C ALA A 14 -17.32 9.39 9.13
N GLY A 15 -18.01 9.79 10.19
CA GLY A 15 -17.53 9.69 11.56
C GLY A 15 -17.40 8.21 11.86
N ALA A 16 -16.27 7.63 11.46
CA ALA A 16 -15.81 6.37 12.01
C ALA A 16 -15.60 6.65 13.49
N THR A 17 -16.52 6.17 14.33
CA THR A 17 -16.24 5.93 15.73
C THR A 17 -14.97 5.10 15.74
N ALA A 18 -13.85 5.74 16.10
CA ALA A 18 -12.57 5.07 16.14
C ALA A 18 -12.69 3.96 17.19
N ALA A 19 -12.91 2.73 16.73
CA ALA A 19 -12.73 1.54 17.54
C ALA A 19 -11.38 1.70 18.25
N ALA A 20 -11.33 1.37 19.55
CA ALA A 20 -10.09 1.40 20.32
C ALA A 20 -8.96 0.85 19.44
N ALA A 21 -7.94 1.68 19.20
CA ALA A 21 -6.88 1.32 18.27
C ALA A 21 -6.36 -0.06 18.69
N PRO A 22 -6.48 -1.08 17.84
CA PRO A 22 -5.99 -2.40 18.20
C PRO A 22 -4.51 -2.27 18.50
N ASP A 23 -4.07 -2.89 19.59
CA ASP A 23 -2.66 -2.89 19.96
C ASP A 23 -1.88 -3.60 18.85
N ILE A 24 -1.16 -2.84 18.02
CA ILE A 24 -0.37 -3.39 16.93
C ILE A 24 1.01 -3.73 17.49
N PRO A 25 1.34 -5.02 17.67
CA PRO A 25 2.63 -5.40 18.21
C PRO A 25 3.75 -4.93 17.28
N ILE A 26 4.65 -4.10 17.81
CA ILE A 26 5.83 -3.60 17.06
C ILE A 26 6.68 -4.76 16.54
N ALA A 27 6.69 -5.90 17.22
CA ALA A 27 7.35 -7.12 16.75
C ALA A 27 6.86 -7.58 15.37
N ASN A 28 5.55 -7.52 15.10
CA ASN A 28 4.98 -7.91 13.81
C ASN A 28 5.38 -6.92 12.71
N VAL A 29 5.37 -5.62 13.02
CA VAL A 29 5.84 -4.58 12.10
C VAL A 29 7.31 -4.79 11.76
N LYS A 30 8.16 -5.05 12.76
CA LYS A 30 9.58 -5.36 12.56
C LYS A 30 9.79 -6.62 11.73
N ALA A 31 8.97 -7.66 11.92
CA ALA A 31 9.03 -8.86 11.09
C ALA A 31 8.71 -8.57 9.62
N HIS A 32 7.69 -7.74 9.33
CA HIS A 32 7.40 -7.29 7.98
C HIS A 32 8.55 -6.48 7.37
N LEU A 33 9.14 -5.55 8.12
CA LEU A 33 10.30 -4.77 7.68
C LEU A 33 11.50 -5.67 7.36
N SER A 34 11.78 -6.65 8.23
CA SER A 34 12.85 -7.61 7.99
C SER A 34 12.62 -8.40 6.70
N GLN A 35 11.38 -8.84 6.43
CA GLN A 35 11.08 -9.59 5.22
C GLN A 35 11.20 -8.72 3.96
N LEU A 36 10.70 -7.50 4.02
CA LEU A 36 10.84 -6.53 2.93
C LEU A 36 12.32 -6.20 2.66
N GLN A 37 13.15 -6.15 3.71
CA GLN A 37 14.59 -5.97 3.56
C GLN A 37 15.24 -7.19 2.92
N SER A 38 14.90 -8.40 3.34
CA SER A 38 15.37 -9.65 2.70
C SER A 38 15.01 -9.69 1.21
N ILE A 39 13.78 -9.26 0.85
CA ILE A 39 13.35 -9.14 -0.54
C ILE A 39 14.23 -8.13 -1.28
N ALA A 40 14.53 -6.97 -0.69
CA ALA A 40 15.41 -5.98 -1.30
C ALA A 40 16.81 -6.58 -1.55
N THR A 41 17.41 -7.21 -0.54
CA THR A 41 18.74 -7.82 -0.63
C THR A 41 18.80 -8.91 -1.70
N ALA A 42 17.80 -9.80 -1.75
CA ALA A 42 17.73 -10.86 -2.75
C ALA A 42 17.54 -10.35 -4.20
N ASN A 43 17.01 -9.14 -4.38
CA ASN A 43 16.67 -8.57 -5.69
C ASN A 43 17.62 -7.42 -6.11
N GLY A 44 18.90 -7.51 -5.73
CA GLY A 44 19.91 -6.52 -6.11
C GLY A 44 19.88 -5.25 -5.27
N GLY A 45 19.46 -5.36 -4.01
CA GLY A 45 19.51 -4.31 -3.00
C GLY A 45 18.40 -3.25 -3.08
N ASN A 46 17.41 -3.39 -3.97
CA ASN A 46 16.36 -2.38 -4.12
C ASN A 46 14.96 -2.98 -4.35
N ARG A 47 13.95 -2.14 -4.07
CA ARG A 47 12.52 -2.42 -4.32
C ARG A 47 11.88 -1.34 -5.20
N ALA A 48 12.67 -0.77 -6.12
CA ALA A 48 12.23 0.33 -6.97
C ALA A 48 11.18 -0.12 -7.99
N HIS A 49 10.31 0.81 -8.39
CA HIS A 49 9.24 0.58 -9.35
C HIS A 49 9.76 -0.03 -10.67
N GLY A 50 9.04 -1.02 -11.18
CA GLY A 50 9.38 -1.74 -12.41
C GLY A 50 10.64 -2.62 -12.32
N ARG A 51 11.06 -3.02 -11.11
CA ARG A 51 12.11 -4.03 -10.89
C ARG A 51 11.57 -5.25 -10.14
N ALA A 52 12.31 -6.35 -10.20
CA ALA A 52 11.93 -7.62 -9.56
C ALA A 52 11.63 -7.48 -8.05
N GLY A 53 12.38 -6.64 -7.33
CA GLY A 53 12.16 -6.39 -5.89
C GLY A 53 10.81 -5.74 -5.58
N TYR A 54 10.24 -4.94 -6.50
CA TYR A 54 8.90 -4.37 -6.34
C TYR A 54 7.82 -5.46 -6.50
N GLN A 55 7.89 -6.27 -7.55
CA GLN A 55 6.95 -7.37 -7.76
C GLN A 55 7.01 -8.40 -6.61
N ALA A 56 8.20 -8.75 -6.14
CA ALA A 56 8.36 -9.64 -4.98
C ALA A 56 7.74 -9.04 -3.70
N SER A 57 7.84 -7.72 -3.51
CA SER A 57 7.20 -7.03 -2.38
C SER A 57 5.68 -7.03 -2.49
N LEU A 58 5.13 -6.82 -3.70
CA LEU A 58 3.69 -6.92 -3.95
C LEU A 58 3.17 -8.33 -3.67
N ASN A 59 3.87 -9.35 -4.15
CA ASN A 59 3.51 -10.75 -3.90
C ASN A 59 3.53 -11.08 -2.41
N TYR A 60 4.51 -10.59 -1.65
CA TYR A 60 4.56 -10.77 -0.21
C TYR A 60 3.35 -10.15 0.50
N VAL A 61 3.02 -8.90 0.19
CA VAL A 61 1.88 -8.20 0.79
C VAL A 61 0.57 -8.87 0.40
N LYS A 62 0.41 -9.22 -0.89
CA LYS A 62 -0.74 -9.98 -1.40
C LYS A 62 -0.92 -11.28 -0.63
N ALA A 63 0.12 -12.10 -0.51
CA ALA A 63 0.04 -13.38 0.21
C ALA A 63 -0.35 -13.19 1.69
N LYS A 64 0.12 -12.12 2.36
CA LYS A 64 -0.27 -11.82 3.74
C LYS A 64 -1.74 -11.42 3.86
N LEU A 65 -2.24 -10.61 2.92
CA LEU A 65 -3.64 -10.19 2.88
C LEU A 65 -4.56 -11.36 2.51
N ASP A 66 -4.21 -12.17 1.50
CA ASP A 66 -4.96 -13.38 1.13
C ASP A 66 -5.03 -14.38 2.29
N ALA A 67 -3.91 -14.61 3.00
CA ALA A 67 -3.89 -15.49 4.17
C ALA A 67 -4.74 -14.96 5.34
N ALA A 68 -4.96 -13.64 5.40
CA ALA A 68 -5.86 -13.01 6.34
C ALA A 68 -7.32 -12.96 5.85
N GLY A 69 -7.63 -13.53 4.67
CA GLY A 69 -8.98 -13.62 4.11
C GLY A 69 -9.43 -12.39 3.33
N PHE A 70 -8.52 -11.47 2.98
CA PHE A 70 -8.85 -10.30 2.17
C PHE A 70 -8.87 -10.63 0.68
N THR A 71 -9.83 -10.06 -0.05
CA THR A 71 -9.84 -10.06 -1.51
C THR A 71 -8.84 -9.05 -2.05
N THR A 72 -7.69 -9.52 -2.54
CA THR A 72 -6.60 -8.66 -3.02
C THR A 72 -6.61 -8.49 -4.54
N ARG A 73 -6.44 -7.25 -5.00
CA ARG A 73 -6.25 -6.93 -6.42
C ARG A 73 -4.96 -6.14 -6.61
N VAL A 74 -4.10 -6.59 -7.50
CA VAL A 74 -2.94 -5.81 -7.95
C VAL A 74 -3.40 -4.94 -9.11
N GLN A 75 -3.50 -3.64 -8.88
CA GLN A 75 -3.80 -2.67 -9.93
C GLN A 75 -2.50 -2.23 -10.58
N GLN A 76 -2.25 -2.70 -11.79
CA GLN A 76 -1.08 -2.29 -12.55
C GLN A 76 -1.22 -0.86 -13.03
N PHE A 77 -0.12 -0.11 -12.98
CA PHE A 77 -0.02 1.21 -13.57
C PHE A 77 1.38 1.44 -14.15
N SER A 78 1.46 2.36 -15.11
CA SER A 78 2.74 2.79 -15.66
C SER A 78 3.13 4.13 -15.06
N ALA A 79 4.29 4.19 -14.44
CA ALA A 79 4.88 5.41 -13.93
C ALA A 79 6.32 5.52 -14.46
N SER A 80 6.69 6.72 -14.92
CA SER A 80 8.04 7.01 -15.44
C SER A 80 8.53 5.99 -16.50
N GLY A 81 7.63 5.50 -17.36
CA GLY A 81 7.96 4.56 -18.44
C GLY A 81 8.16 3.10 -18.02
N ARG A 82 7.86 2.73 -16.78
CA ARG A 82 7.84 1.32 -16.34
C ARG A 82 6.49 0.93 -15.76
N THR A 83 5.98 -0.22 -16.20
CA THR A 83 4.79 -0.84 -15.61
C THR A 83 5.16 -1.56 -14.32
N GLY A 84 4.33 -1.39 -13.29
CA GLY A 84 4.40 -2.07 -11.99
C GLY A 84 3.02 -2.39 -11.47
#